data_AF-A0A2E4MVV4-F1
#
_entry.id   AF-A0A2E4MVV4-F1
#
_cell.length_a   1.000
_cell.length_b   1.000
_cell.length_c   1.000
_cell.angle_alpha   90.00
_cell.angle_beta   90.00
_cell.angle_gamma   90.00
#
_symmetry.space_group_name_H-M   'P 1'
#
loop_
_entity.id
_entity.type
_entity.pdbx_description
1 polymer ?
#
loop_
_entity_poly.entity_id
_entity_poly.type
_entity_poly.pdbx_seq_one_letter_code
_entity_poly.pdbx_strand_id
1 'polypeptide(L)'
;MHKASKIALSLALAACAISPQPTVISDLGQVPTFDRDTLPAQDGGKLRSAALDYYAKGDYVRALRFGYWAAQTIPTDVRLRLLLGIIYDGGFDLPDLALPEYQTALSLKPDRRFQDRLRHRVHFLSRRLLQDDVRTNIIEQSGNPLSENWLAVYPMAIEGPRNPDLGLEIALLDWVLPAIKRRSAGLHVDPFTSLIVAQVYREVATSPSAEDFARWCGAGTVLTGRLSDLGNNRLRLTLELLDAGARTVHKSDPFVIDSMDPASASKQVLDHAAKALGLLEDPLSTERADLITNPASMALYSAGLAQYLNGQVADAESNLSDARVLNPGSAFLDSRYSWADSDLLGGKEGEQLLQDYHRLLNLPYPQRAVRERLRRGHKLGSPAVSGAAGNETNDPYKPPRPDMKAQ
;
A
#
# COMPACT_ATOMS: atom_id res chain seq x y z
N MET A 1 26.05 -32.64 37.37
CA MET A 1 25.33 -31.97 38.49
C MET A 1 26.02 -30.67 38.82
N HIS A 2 25.24 -29.59 38.92
CA HIS A 2 25.56 -28.22 39.36
C HIS A 2 26.66 -27.42 38.63
N LYS A 3 26.28 -26.84 37.49
CA LYS A 3 26.70 -25.48 37.11
C LYS A 3 25.47 -24.71 36.63
N ALA A 4 24.71 -24.19 37.58
CA ALA A 4 23.68 -23.19 37.33
C ALA A 4 23.57 -22.34 38.59
N SER A 5 23.70 -21.03 38.40
CA SER A 5 23.05 -19.96 39.16
C SER A 5 24.04 -18.89 39.61
N LYS A 6 23.72 -17.65 39.22
CA LYS A 6 24.32 -16.38 39.63
C LYS A 6 25.63 -15.99 38.92
N ILE A 7 25.49 -15.45 37.70
CA ILE A 7 25.85 -14.07 37.30
C ILE A 7 25.16 -13.87 35.93
N ALA A 8 23.85 -13.68 35.98
CA ALA A 8 23.00 -13.32 34.85
C ALA A 8 21.97 -12.32 35.38
N LEU A 9 22.46 -11.16 35.82
CA LEU A 9 21.63 -10.04 36.26
C LEU A 9 22.42 -8.73 36.17
N SER A 10 22.96 -8.43 34.98
CA SER A 10 23.61 -7.14 34.70
C SER A 10 23.60 -6.73 33.22
N LEU A 11 22.94 -7.48 32.34
CA LEU A 11 23.02 -7.28 30.88
C LEU A 11 21.65 -7.27 30.17
N ALA A 12 20.58 -6.95 30.90
CA ALA A 12 19.21 -6.92 30.40
C ALA A 12 18.53 -5.54 30.53
N LEU A 13 19.30 -4.44 30.48
CA LEU A 13 18.76 -3.07 30.62
C LEU A 13 19.34 -2.04 29.63
N ALA A 14 19.89 -2.49 28.50
CA ALA A 14 20.44 -1.59 27.47
C ALA A 14 20.03 -1.93 26.02
N ALA A 15 18.88 -2.61 25.82
CA ALA A 15 18.45 -3.07 24.49
C ALA A 15 17.00 -2.71 24.12
N CYS A 16 16.45 -1.63 24.70
CA CYS A 16 15.16 -1.07 24.28
C CYS A 16 15.29 0.44 24.11
N ALA A 17 15.83 0.90 22.98
CA ALA A 17 15.56 2.22 22.37
C ALA A 17 16.47 2.45 21.15
N ILE A 18 16.26 1.69 20.07
CA ILE A 18 16.70 2.13 18.74
C ILE A 18 15.55 1.79 17.79
N SER A 19 14.56 2.68 17.71
CA SER A 19 13.69 2.71 16.54
C SER A 19 14.52 3.25 15.38
N PRO A 20 14.44 2.67 14.17
CA PRO A 20 15.00 3.33 13.00
C PRO A 20 14.26 4.66 12.84
N GLN A 21 14.99 5.78 13.01
CA GLN A 21 14.47 7.07 12.60
C GLN A 21 14.25 7.01 11.09
N PRO A 22 13.11 7.51 10.57
CA PRO A 22 12.96 7.67 9.13
C PRO A 22 14.10 8.58 8.66
N THR A 23 14.83 8.14 7.64
CA THR A 23 15.81 8.96 6.93
C THR A 23 15.08 10.18 6.38
N VAL A 24 15.17 11.27 7.13
CA VAL A 24 14.66 12.58 6.79
C VAL A 24 15.40 13.06 5.56
N ILE A 25 14.61 13.44 4.56
CA ILE A 25 14.94 14.31 3.43
C ILE A 25 15.92 15.40 3.89
N SER A 26 17.20 15.25 3.55
CA SER A 26 18.25 16.22 3.87
C SER A 26 18.12 17.55 3.10
N ASP A 27 17.12 17.68 2.23
CA ASP A 27 16.79 18.92 1.50
C ASP A 27 15.63 19.72 2.12
N LEU A 28 15.05 19.25 3.23
CA LEU A 28 14.21 20.05 4.12
C LEU A 28 15.02 20.22 5.39
N GLY A 29 15.71 21.36 5.53
CA GLY A 29 16.66 21.63 6.63
C GLY A 29 16.15 21.21 8.02
N GLN A 30 17.10 20.94 8.94
CA GLN A 30 16.88 20.46 10.31
C GLN A 30 15.46 20.69 10.84
N VAL A 31 14.72 19.59 11.07
CA VAL A 31 13.49 19.63 11.88
C VAL A 31 13.87 20.30 13.21
N PRO A 32 13.38 21.51 13.50
CA PRO A 32 13.89 22.22 14.65
C PRO A 32 13.33 21.58 15.90
N THR A 33 14.22 21.17 16.81
CA THR A 33 13.87 20.85 18.18
C THR A 33 13.53 22.15 18.88
N PHE A 34 12.26 22.34 19.26
CA PHE A 34 11.80 23.59 19.86
C PHE A 34 11.56 23.48 21.36
N ASP A 35 12.01 24.53 22.04
CA ASP A 35 11.85 24.82 23.45
C ASP A 35 10.36 25.04 23.78
N ARG A 36 9.83 24.24 24.70
CA ARG A 36 8.41 24.25 25.12
C ARG A 36 7.95 25.59 25.70
N ASP A 37 8.91 26.44 26.09
CA ASP A 37 8.68 27.60 26.96
C ASP A 37 8.38 28.91 26.20
N THR A 38 8.39 28.91 24.86
CA THR A 38 8.01 30.06 24.02
C THR A 38 6.67 29.90 23.31
N LEU A 39 6.00 28.77 23.54
CA LEU A 39 4.59 28.62 23.24
C LEU A 39 3.85 29.66 24.07
N PRO A 40 3.19 30.65 23.46
CA PRO A 40 2.32 31.50 24.25
C PRO A 40 1.30 30.54 24.85
N ALA A 41 0.95 30.68 26.13
CA ALA A 41 -0.07 29.86 26.77
C ALA A 41 -1.40 30.03 26.01
N GLN A 42 -1.55 29.33 24.90
CA GLN A 42 -2.50 29.59 23.84
C GLN A 42 -3.48 28.45 23.86
N ASP A 43 -4.61 28.76 24.49
CA ASP A 43 -5.89 28.09 24.35
C ASP A 43 -5.98 27.34 23.00
N GLY A 44 -5.76 26.02 23.03
CA GLY A 44 -5.76 25.18 21.84
C GLY A 44 -7.10 25.26 21.09
N GLY A 45 -8.18 25.66 21.77
CA GLY A 45 -9.47 25.98 21.16
C GLY A 45 -9.39 27.16 20.19
N LYS A 46 -8.65 28.23 20.53
CA LYS A 46 -8.45 29.40 19.65
C LYS A 46 -7.60 29.07 18.44
N LEU A 47 -6.53 28.29 18.63
CA LEU A 47 -5.69 27.82 17.52
C LEU A 47 -6.51 26.95 16.55
N ARG A 48 -7.33 26.04 17.10
CA ARG A 48 -8.26 25.23 16.30
C ARG A 48 -9.24 26.10 15.53
N SER A 49 -9.90 27.07 16.17
CA SER A 49 -10.83 27.99 15.50
C SER A 49 -10.15 28.78 14.38
N ALA A 50 -8.96 29.32 14.62
CA ALA A 50 -8.20 30.03 13.59
C ALA A 50 -7.85 29.13 12.40
N ALA A 51 -7.43 27.88 12.65
CA ALA A 51 -7.13 26.92 11.60
C ALA A 51 -8.36 26.66 10.70
N LEU A 52 -9.53 26.47 11.32
CA LEU A 52 -10.79 26.27 10.61
C LEU A 52 -11.21 27.50 9.79
N ASP A 53 -11.05 28.70 10.34
CA ASP A 53 -11.38 29.96 9.65
C ASP A 53 -10.49 30.19 8.42
N TYR A 54 -9.18 29.94 8.52
CA TYR A 54 -8.28 30.06 7.38
C TYR A 54 -8.53 28.97 6.33
N TYR A 55 -8.82 27.76 6.77
CA TYR A 55 -9.19 26.67 5.87
C TYR A 55 -10.48 26.98 5.09
N ALA A 56 -11.50 27.53 5.76
CA ALA A 56 -12.74 27.98 5.13
C ALA A 56 -12.51 29.08 4.07
N LYS A 57 -11.51 29.93 4.27
CA LYS A 57 -11.08 30.97 3.30
C LYS A 57 -10.23 30.42 2.16
N GLY A 58 -9.82 29.15 2.22
CA GLY A 58 -8.91 28.52 1.26
C GLY A 58 -7.44 28.90 1.46
N ASP A 59 -7.08 29.50 2.60
CA ASP A 59 -5.70 29.80 2.95
C ASP A 59 -5.07 28.59 3.66
N TYR A 60 -4.64 27.62 2.85
CA TYR A 60 -4.13 26.34 3.35
C TYR A 60 -2.81 26.47 4.12
N VAL A 61 -1.99 27.48 3.82
CA VAL A 61 -0.72 27.73 4.52
C VAL A 61 -0.98 28.16 5.95
N ARG A 62 -1.85 29.16 6.15
CA ARG A 62 -2.19 29.61 7.51
C ARG A 62 -3.03 28.57 8.25
N ALA A 63 -3.94 27.89 7.56
CA ALA A 63 -4.71 26.79 8.14
C ALA A 63 -3.79 25.68 8.67
N LEU A 64 -2.78 25.27 7.89
CA LEU A 64 -1.79 24.28 8.30
C LEU A 64 -1.03 24.73 9.53
N ARG A 65 -0.53 25.98 9.52
CA ARG A 65 0.22 26.56 10.63
C ARG A 65 -0.57 26.52 11.93
N PHE A 66 -1.77 27.09 11.96
CA PHE A 66 -2.60 27.09 13.17
C PHE A 66 -3.04 25.67 13.57
N GLY A 67 -3.35 24.81 12.58
CA GLY A 67 -3.76 23.44 12.81
C GLY A 67 -2.67 22.58 13.45
N TYR A 68 -1.42 22.73 13.00
CA TYR A 68 -0.27 22.01 13.54
C TYR A 68 -0.06 22.33 15.02
N TRP A 69 -0.04 23.62 15.37
CA TRP A 69 0.12 24.05 16.76
C TRP A 69 -1.06 23.66 17.65
N ALA A 70 -2.28 23.71 17.12
CA ALA A 70 -3.44 23.18 17.82
C ALA A 70 -3.29 21.67 18.08
N ALA A 71 -2.72 20.89 17.15
CA ALA A 71 -2.61 19.43 17.26
C ALA A 71 -1.54 19.00 18.26
N GLN A 72 -0.50 19.82 18.43
CA GLN A 72 0.46 19.69 19.52
C GLN A 72 -0.19 19.93 20.89
N THR A 73 -1.15 20.86 20.95
CA THR A 73 -1.83 21.24 22.20
C THR A 73 -2.98 20.28 22.55
N ILE A 74 -3.71 19.79 21.55
CA ILE A 74 -4.87 18.91 21.69
C ILE A 74 -4.69 17.67 20.79
N PRO A 75 -3.77 16.75 21.13
CA PRO A 75 -3.39 15.65 20.25
C PRO A 75 -4.48 14.62 20.00
N THR A 76 -5.50 14.58 20.87
CA THR A 76 -6.63 13.65 20.82
C THR A 76 -7.84 14.18 20.04
N ASP A 77 -7.78 15.40 19.49
CA ASP A 77 -8.88 15.93 18.67
C ASP A 77 -8.83 15.31 17.26
N VAL A 78 -9.72 14.34 17.03
CA VAL A 78 -9.93 13.68 15.72
C VAL A 78 -10.16 14.70 14.61
N ARG A 79 -10.92 15.78 14.85
CA ARG A 79 -11.28 16.76 13.83
C ARG A 79 -10.06 17.53 13.34
N LEU A 80 -9.08 17.68 14.21
CA LEU A 80 -7.85 18.38 13.91
C LEU A 80 -6.88 17.51 13.13
N ARG A 81 -6.78 16.22 13.49
CA ARG A 81 -6.04 15.22 12.69
C ARG A 81 -6.62 15.08 11.28
N LEU A 82 -7.95 15.04 11.18
CA LEU A 82 -8.64 15.07 9.88
C LEU A 82 -8.37 16.36 9.09
N LEU A 83 -8.36 17.53 9.76
CA LEU A 83 -8.04 18.81 9.12
C LEU A 83 -6.67 18.75 8.45
N LEU A 84 -5.66 18.32 9.21
CA LEU A 84 -4.27 18.25 8.75
C LEU A 84 -4.14 17.27 7.59
N GLY A 85 -4.71 16.07 7.72
CA GLY A 85 -4.73 15.08 6.65
C GLY A 85 -5.35 15.63 5.36
N ILE A 86 -6.50 16.31 5.45
CA ILE A 86 -7.17 16.93 4.30
C ILE A 86 -6.33 18.04 3.67
N ILE A 87 -5.69 18.88 4.49
CA ILE A 87 -4.84 19.98 4.01
C ILE A 87 -3.62 19.41 3.27
N TYR A 88 -2.95 18.39 3.82
CA TYR A 88 -1.82 17.74 3.16
C TYR A 88 -2.24 17.04 1.87
N ASP A 89 -3.28 16.21 1.92
CA ASP A 89 -3.77 15.40 0.80
C ASP A 89 -4.34 16.27 -0.33
N GLY A 90 -5.31 17.14 -0.03
CA GLY A 90 -6.02 17.91 -1.05
C GLY A 90 -5.45 19.32 -1.29
N GLY A 91 -4.92 19.95 -0.25
CA GLY A 91 -4.37 21.31 -0.31
C GLY A 91 -2.99 21.37 -0.95
N PHE A 92 -2.12 20.42 -0.59
CA PHE A 92 -0.72 20.38 -1.03
C PHE A 92 -0.34 19.17 -1.89
N ASP A 93 -1.19 18.15 -1.99
CA ASP A 93 -0.90 16.87 -2.68
C ASP A 93 0.34 16.17 -2.10
N LEU A 94 0.42 16.14 -0.77
CA LEU A 94 1.49 15.52 0.03
C LEU A 94 0.95 14.27 0.75
N PRO A 95 0.82 13.12 0.07
CA PRO A 95 0.25 11.90 0.63
C PRO A 95 1.08 11.34 1.81
N ASP A 96 2.39 11.57 1.81
CA ASP A 96 3.37 11.16 2.82
C ASP A 96 3.11 11.84 4.17
N LEU A 97 2.72 13.11 4.15
CA LEU A 97 2.33 13.87 5.33
C LEU A 97 0.86 13.65 5.72
N ALA A 98 0.00 13.37 4.74
CA ALA A 98 -1.42 13.12 4.99
C ALA A 98 -1.69 11.78 5.68
N LEU A 99 -0.99 10.72 5.24
CA LEU A 99 -1.22 9.35 5.70
C LEU A 99 -1.04 9.20 7.24
N PRO A 100 0.02 9.70 7.88
CA PRO A 100 0.18 9.65 9.34
C PRO A 100 -0.94 10.36 10.11
N GLU A 101 -1.44 11.49 9.60
CA GLU A 101 -2.54 12.23 10.23
C GLU A 101 -3.85 11.44 10.16
N TYR A 102 -4.15 10.80 9.02
CA TYR A 102 -5.31 9.93 8.88
C TYR A 102 -5.19 8.65 9.73
N GLN A 103 -4.01 8.03 9.81
CA GLN A 103 -3.76 6.89 10.70
C GLN A 103 -3.94 7.27 12.18
N THR A 104 -3.48 8.46 12.57
CA THR A 104 -3.70 9.00 13.91
C THR A 104 -5.19 9.26 14.17
N ALA A 105 -5.92 9.82 13.20
CA ALA A 105 -7.36 9.99 13.32
C ALA A 105 -8.09 8.64 13.48
N LEU A 106 -7.67 7.57 12.78
CA LEU A 106 -8.23 6.22 12.95
C LEU A 106 -7.98 5.63 14.34
N SER A 107 -6.77 5.83 14.89
CA SER A 107 -6.40 5.27 16.20
C SER A 107 -7.22 5.89 17.34
N LEU A 108 -7.70 7.11 17.15
CA LEU A 108 -8.60 7.83 18.07
C LEU A 108 -10.06 7.36 17.99
N LYS A 109 -10.37 6.31 17.21
CA LYS A 109 -11.69 5.67 17.10
C LYS A 109 -12.83 6.64 16.77
N PRO A 110 -12.82 7.21 15.55
CA PRO A 110 -13.89 8.10 15.10
C PRO A 110 -15.20 7.33 14.95
N ASP A 111 -16.30 8.06 14.78
CA ASP A 111 -17.61 7.47 14.51
C ASP A 111 -17.55 6.45 13.36
N ARG A 112 -18.32 5.36 13.47
CA ARG A 112 -18.22 4.19 12.56
C ARG A 112 -18.25 4.53 11.08
N ARG A 113 -19.15 5.43 10.66
CA ARG A 113 -19.25 5.86 9.24
C ARG A 113 -17.99 6.59 8.75
N PHE A 114 -17.35 7.36 9.61
CA PHE A 114 -16.09 8.04 9.31
C PHE A 114 -14.92 7.07 9.35
N GLN A 115 -14.95 6.11 10.27
CA GLN A 115 -13.91 5.10 10.41
C GLN A 115 -13.74 4.27 9.12
N ASP A 116 -14.82 3.77 8.54
CA ASP A 116 -14.75 2.95 7.32
C ASP A 116 -14.23 3.77 6.13
N ARG A 117 -14.72 5.01 5.96
CA ARG A 117 -14.24 5.91 4.90
C ARG A 117 -12.76 6.26 5.02
N LEU A 118 -12.35 6.54 6.25
CA LEU A 118 -10.97 6.89 6.56
C LEU A 118 -10.04 5.68 6.36
N ARG A 119 -10.50 4.45 6.64
CA ARG A 119 -9.75 3.22 6.32
C ARG A 119 -9.53 3.06 4.83
N HIS A 120 -10.56 3.23 4.00
CA HIS A 120 -10.40 3.17 2.55
C HIS A 120 -9.45 4.26 2.04
N ARG A 121 -9.56 5.48 2.56
CA ARG A 121 -8.64 6.57 2.17
C ARG A 121 -7.19 6.26 2.57
N VAL A 122 -6.97 5.73 3.76
CA VAL A 122 -5.65 5.29 4.23
C VAL A 122 -5.09 4.19 3.33
N HIS A 123 -5.90 3.19 2.96
CA HIS A 123 -5.48 2.13 2.04
C HIS A 123 -5.04 2.69 0.68
N PHE A 124 -5.87 3.55 0.09
CA PHE A 124 -5.59 4.23 -1.18
C PHE A 124 -4.28 5.03 -1.14
N LEU A 125 -4.06 5.82 -0.08
CA LEU A 125 -2.84 6.63 0.05
C LEU A 125 -1.59 5.79 0.30
N SER A 126 -1.69 4.73 1.12
CA SER A 126 -0.59 3.78 1.33
C SER A 126 -0.15 3.14 0.01
N ARG A 127 -1.11 2.73 -0.84
CA ARG A 127 -0.82 2.18 -2.16
C ARG A 127 -0.12 3.22 -3.05
N ARG A 128 -0.65 4.45 -3.11
CA ARG A 128 -0.08 5.52 -3.93
C ARG A 128 1.37 5.81 -3.54
N LEU A 129 1.64 5.93 -2.23
CA LEU A 129 3.00 6.15 -1.72
C LEU A 129 3.93 5.00 -2.10
N LEU A 130 3.49 3.75 -1.92
CA LEU A 130 4.28 2.60 -2.34
C LEU A 130 4.65 2.66 -3.83
N GLN A 131 3.71 3.04 -4.70
CA GLN A 131 3.99 3.16 -6.13
C GLN A 131 4.97 4.30 -6.45
N ASP A 132 4.78 5.47 -5.82
CA ASP A 132 5.64 6.64 -6.02
C ASP A 132 7.07 6.40 -5.50
N ASP A 133 7.20 5.79 -4.33
CA ASP A 133 8.48 5.41 -3.71
C ASP A 133 9.22 4.39 -4.57
N VAL A 134 8.52 3.34 -5.01
CA VAL A 134 9.10 2.30 -5.86
C VAL A 134 9.59 2.88 -7.19
N ARG A 135 8.79 3.74 -7.81
CA ARG A 135 9.17 4.40 -9.07
C ARG A 135 10.43 5.24 -8.89
N THR A 136 10.50 6.02 -7.82
CA THR A 136 11.66 6.86 -7.48
C THR A 136 12.90 5.99 -7.26
N ASN A 137 12.78 4.93 -6.45
CA ASN A 137 13.84 3.96 -6.17
C ASN A 137 14.40 3.30 -7.44
N ILE A 138 13.56 2.98 -8.43
CA ILE A 138 14.04 2.41 -9.71
C ILE A 138 14.82 3.45 -10.52
N ILE A 139 14.31 4.69 -10.59
CA ILE A 139 14.95 5.78 -11.34
C ILE A 139 16.31 6.14 -10.73
N GLU A 140 16.37 6.21 -9.40
CA GLU A 140 17.57 6.55 -8.63
C GLU A 140 18.50 5.34 -8.42
N GLN A 141 18.07 4.14 -8.83
CA GLN A 141 18.77 2.87 -8.59
C GLN A 141 19.12 2.67 -7.11
N SER A 142 18.18 3.03 -6.24
CA SER A 142 18.32 3.01 -4.78
C SER A 142 17.20 2.21 -4.13
N GLY A 143 17.39 1.87 -2.86
CA GLY A 143 16.37 1.23 -2.03
C GLY A 143 16.13 -0.24 -2.36
N ASN A 144 15.47 -0.91 -1.41
CA ASN A 144 15.13 -2.32 -1.44
C ASN A 144 13.70 -2.48 -0.90
N PRO A 145 12.65 -2.21 -1.71
CA PRO A 145 11.29 -2.02 -1.22
C PRO A 145 10.67 -3.27 -0.57
N LEU A 146 11.26 -4.44 -0.79
CA LEU A 146 10.82 -5.72 -0.22
C LEU A 146 11.86 -6.29 0.75
N SER A 147 12.75 -5.48 1.34
CA SER A 147 13.79 -5.96 2.27
C SER A 147 13.26 -6.65 3.51
N GLU A 148 12.03 -6.36 3.91
CA GLU A 148 11.35 -7.03 5.04
C GLU A 148 10.66 -8.34 4.61
N ASN A 149 10.55 -8.60 3.30
CA ASN A 149 9.89 -9.77 2.75
C ASN A 149 10.90 -10.88 2.51
N TRP A 150 10.56 -12.08 2.98
CA TRP A 150 11.37 -13.24 2.66
C TRP A 150 11.06 -13.77 1.25
N LEU A 151 9.79 -13.69 0.85
CA LEU A 151 9.34 -14.14 -0.47
C LEU A 151 8.65 -12.99 -1.20
N ALA A 152 9.12 -12.73 -2.41
CA ALA A 152 8.42 -11.94 -3.41
C ALA A 152 7.97 -12.82 -4.58
N VAL A 153 7.04 -12.32 -5.38
CA VAL A 153 6.63 -12.90 -6.65
C VAL A 153 6.94 -11.95 -7.79
N TYR A 154 7.34 -12.52 -8.92
CA TYR A 154 7.51 -11.80 -10.17
C TYR A 154 6.78 -12.56 -11.29
N PRO A 155 6.03 -11.87 -12.19
CA PRO A 155 5.27 -12.50 -13.27
C PRO A 155 6.08 -13.54 -14.04
N MET A 156 5.46 -14.69 -14.34
CA MET A 156 6.13 -15.71 -15.14
C MET A 156 6.42 -15.19 -16.55
N ALA A 157 7.57 -15.56 -17.10
CA ALA A 157 7.89 -15.29 -18.50
C ALA A 157 6.95 -16.10 -19.40
N ILE A 158 6.25 -15.42 -20.30
CA ILE A 158 5.40 -16.07 -21.30
C ILE A 158 6.30 -16.57 -22.44
N GLU A 159 6.25 -17.88 -22.70
CA GLU A 159 7.03 -18.52 -23.76
C GLU A 159 6.09 -19.20 -24.77
N GLY A 160 6.44 -19.13 -26.05
CA GLY A 160 5.74 -19.84 -27.12
C GLY A 160 4.87 -18.92 -28.00
N PRO A 161 4.20 -19.49 -29.01
CA PRO A 161 3.49 -18.71 -30.03
C PRO A 161 2.09 -18.26 -29.62
N ARG A 162 1.55 -18.77 -28.50
CA ARG A 162 0.23 -18.44 -27.98
C ARG A 162 0.37 -17.63 -26.70
N ASN A 163 -0.49 -16.64 -26.55
CA ASN A 163 -0.56 -15.85 -25.33
C ASN A 163 -1.62 -16.46 -24.40
N PRO A 164 -1.28 -16.73 -23.13
CA PRO A 164 -2.27 -17.11 -22.13
C PRO A 164 -3.27 -15.97 -21.89
N ASP A 165 -4.34 -16.27 -21.15
CA ASP A 165 -5.31 -15.27 -20.70
C ASP A 165 -4.62 -14.14 -19.94
N LEU A 166 -5.16 -12.93 -20.06
CA LEU A 166 -4.61 -11.73 -19.44
C LEU A 166 -4.40 -11.93 -17.93
N GLY A 167 -3.18 -11.65 -17.46
CA GLY A 167 -2.83 -11.67 -16.03
C GLY A 167 -2.61 -13.07 -15.46
N LEU A 168 -2.73 -14.12 -16.26
CA LEU A 168 -2.59 -15.49 -15.77
C LEU A 168 -1.18 -15.79 -15.27
N GLU A 169 -0.17 -15.13 -15.85
CA GLU A 169 1.25 -15.25 -15.48
C GLU A 169 1.55 -14.82 -14.04
N ILE A 170 0.69 -13.98 -13.46
CA ILE A 170 0.83 -13.49 -12.09
C ILE A 170 -0.28 -14.05 -11.17
N ALA A 171 -1.49 -14.24 -11.70
CA ALA A 171 -2.61 -14.78 -10.94
C ALA A 171 -2.34 -16.19 -10.41
N LEU A 172 -1.66 -17.05 -11.18
CA LEU A 172 -1.30 -18.40 -10.74
C LEU A 172 -0.32 -18.39 -9.55
N LEU A 173 0.59 -17.41 -9.50
CA LEU A 173 1.52 -17.25 -8.38
C LEU A 173 0.80 -16.67 -7.16
N ASP A 174 0.04 -15.60 -7.34
CA ASP A 174 -0.71 -14.96 -6.25
C ASP A 174 -1.70 -15.92 -5.58
N TRP A 175 -2.34 -16.78 -6.37
CA TRP A 175 -3.33 -17.72 -5.88
C TRP A 175 -2.80 -18.69 -4.84
N VAL A 176 -1.52 -19.08 -4.94
CA VAL A 176 -0.90 -20.02 -4.00
C VAL A 176 -0.25 -19.34 -2.78
N LEU A 177 -0.09 -18.00 -2.79
CA LEU A 177 0.57 -17.27 -1.71
C LEU A 177 -0.10 -17.41 -0.34
N PRO A 178 -1.44 -17.37 -0.19
CA PRO A 178 -2.07 -17.56 1.11
C PRO A 178 -1.81 -18.95 1.70
N ALA A 179 -1.78 -19.99 0.85
CA ALA A 179 -1.45 -21.34 1.27
C ALA A 179 0.03 -21.46 1.68
N ILE A 180 0.95 -20.86 0.92
CA ILE A 180 2.38 -20.79 1.27
C ILE A 180 2.58 -20.10 2.63
N LYS A 181 1.93 -18.95 2.84
CA LYS A 181 1.99 -18.19 4.09
C LYS A 181 1.48 -18.99 5.30
N ARG A 182 0.43 -19.81 5.12
CA ARG A 182 -0.06 -20.71 6.18
C ARG A 182 0.92 -21.83 6.51
N ARG A 183 1.61 -22.38 5.50
CA ARG A 183 2.59 -23.47 5.68
C ARG A 183 3.89 -23.00 6.34
N SER A 184 4.18 -21.69 6.33
CA SER A 184 5.31 -21.13 7.08
C SER A 184 5.07 -19.68 7.48
N ALA A 185 4.81 -19.45 8.75
CA ALA A 185 4.70 -18.12 9.33
C ALA A 185 6.04 -17.34 9.31
N GLY A 186 7.17 -18.05 9.16
CA GLY A 186 8.50 -17.44 9.02
C GLY A 186 8.78 -16.88 7.63
N LEU A 187 8.00 -17.31 6.61
CA LEU A 187 7.98 -16.66 5.32
C LEU A 187 7.15 -15.39 5.45
N HIS A 188 7.81 -14.24 5.70
CA HIS A 188 7.11 -12.97 5.60
C HIS A 188 6.70 -12.75 4.15
N VAL A 189 5.41 -12.99 3.86
CA VAL A 189 4.77 -12.82 2.56
C VAL A 189 3.74 -11.71 2.68
N ASP A 190 4.01 -10.59 2.02
CA ASP A 190 3.01 -9.60 1.66
C ASP A 190 2.65 -9.75 0.18
N PRO A 191 1.56 -10.48 -0.14
CA PRO A 191 1.15 -10.70 -1.52
C PRO A 191 0.78 -9.39 -2.22
N PHE A 192 0.29 -8.39 -1.48
CA PHE A 192 -0.15 -7.14 -2.07
C PHE A 192 1.03 -6.26 -2.49
N THR A 193 1.93 -6.00 -1.55
CA THR A 193 3.11 -5.16 -1.77
C THR A 193 4.00 -5.77 -2.85
N SER A 194 4.23 -7.09 -2.82
CA SER A 194 5.07 -7.76 -3.83
C SER A 194 4.53 -7.59 -5.25
N LEU A 195 3.21 -7.69 -5.45
CA LEU A 195 2.61 -7.58 -6.77
C LEU A 195 2.67 -6.15 -7.32
N ILE A 196 2.42 -5.16 -6.47
CA ILE A 196 2.53 -3.74 -6.84
C ILE A 196 3.97 -3.40 -7.21
N VAL A 197 4.94 -3.81 -6.39
CA VAL A 197 6.37 -3.56 -6.63
C VAL A 197 6.82 -4.21 -7.94
N ALA A 198 6.43 -5.46 -8.21
CA ALA A 198 6.74 -6.14 -9.46
C ALA A 198 6.12 -5.46 -10.68
N GLN A 199 4.88 -4.96 -10.56
CA GLN A 199 4.23 -4.24 -11.64
C GLN A 199 4.91 -2.90 -11.94
N VAL A 200 5.17 -2.07 -10.92
CA VAL A 200 5.86 -0.78 -11.11
C VAL A 200 7.26 -1.00 -11.69
N TYR A 201 7.96 -2.05 -11.25
CA TYR A 201 9.23 -2.44 -11.85
C TYR A 201 9.12 -2.73 -13.35
N ARG A 202 8.10 -3.50 -13.78
CA ARG A 202 7.88 -3.78 -15.21
C ARG A 202 7.58 -2.55 -16.04
N GLU A 203 6.93 -1.55 -15.46
CA GLU A 203 6.56 -0.31 -16.16
C GLU A 203 7.73 0.66 -16.29
N VAL A 204 8.64 0.69 -15.31
CA VAL A 204 9.67 1.72 -15.19
C VAL A 204 11.05 1.22 -15.63
N ALA A 205 11.37 -0.05 -15.41
CA ALA A 205 12.67 -0.60 -15.76
C ALA A 205 12.88 -0.64 -17.29
N THR A 206 14.09 -0.32 -17.74
CA THR A 206 14.43 -0.28 -19.17
C THR A 206 14.38 -1.66 -19.84
N SER A 207 14.69 -2.72 -19.09
CA SER A 207 14.68 -4.10 -19.56
C SER A 207 14.26 -5.02 -18.42
N PRO A 208 12.95 -5.10 -18.13
CA PRO A 208 12.46 -5.80 -16.95
C PRO A 208 12.69 -7.31 -17.08
N SER A 209 13.47 -7.88 -16.16
CA SER A 209 13.73 -9.30 -16.03
C SER A 209 13.49 -9.77 -14.59
N ALA A 210 13.22 -11.05 -14.40
CA ALA A 210 13.05 -11.61 -13.07
C ALA A 210 14.36 -11.60 -12.27
N GLU A 211 15.49 -11.80 -12.97
CA GLU A 211 16.84 -11.75 -12.41
C GLU A 211 17.17 -10.35 -11.88
N ASP A 212 16.97 -9.32 -12.67
CA ASP A 212 17.28 -7.95 -12.23
C ASP A 212 16.32 -7.50 -11.13
N PHE A 213 15.04 -7.91 -11.21
CA PHE A 213 14.09 -7.70 -10.12
C PHE A 213 14.55 -8.37 -8.82
N ALA A 214 15.05 -9.61 -8.88
CA ALA A 214 15.54 -10.32 -7.70
C ALA A 214 16.75 -9.64 -7.05
N ARG A 215 17.65 -9.04 -7.84
CA ARG A 215 18.78 -8.24 -7.31
C ARG A 215 18.35 -6.95 -6.65
N TRP A 216 17.33 -6.31 -7.21
CA TRP A 216 16.93 -4.96 -6.82
C TRP A 216 15.88 -4.94 -5.70
N CYS A 217 14.90 -5.85 -5.70
CA CYS A 217 13.74 -5.72 -4.81
C CYS A 217 14.09 -5.89 -3.32
N GLY A 218 15.20 -6.56 -3.01
CA GLY A 218 15.68 -6.80 -1.64
C GLY A 218 15.01 -7.94 -0.90
N ALA A 219 14.05 -8.64 -1.52
CA ALA A 219 13.45 -9.83 -0.91
C ALA A 219 14.48 -10.96 -0.76
N GLY A 220 14.29 -11.82 0.24
CA GLY A 220 15.16 -12.98 0.45
C GLY A 220 15.21 -13.92 -0.76
N THR A 221 14.05 -14.16 -1.37
CA THR A 221 13.87 -14.96 -2.58
C THR A 221 12.73 -14.42 -3.44
N VAL A 222 12.77 -14.70 -4.73
CA VAL A 222 11.72 -14.38 -5.70
C VAL A 222 11.20 -15.66 -6.34
N LEU A 223 9.91 -15.93 -6.18
CA LEU A 223 9.20 -16.98 -6.91
C LEU A 223 8.72 -16.43 -8.25
N THR A 224 9.12 -17.09 -9.33
CA THR A 224 8.74 -16.77 -10.70
C THR A 224 8.68 -18.05 -11.52
N GLY A 225 8.71 -17.94 -12.84
CA GLY A 225 8.74 -19.11 -13.70
C GLY A 225 8.54 -18.78 -15.16
N ARG A 226 8.15 -19.82 -15.90
CA ARG A 226 7.80 -19.77 -17.31
C ARG A 226 6.41 -20.35 -17.50
N LEU A 227 5.64 -19.73 -18.39
CA LEU A 227 4.29 -20.14 -18.74
C LEU A 227 4.17 -20.25 -20.25
N SER A 228 3.72 -21.39 -20.75
CA SER A 228 3.40 -21.59 -22.16
C SER A 228 1.98 -22.10 -22.33
N ASP A 229 1.21 -21.45 -23.18
CA ASP A 229 -0.08 -21.96 -23.61
C ASP A 229 0.11 -23.05 -24.69
N LEU A 230 -0.27 -24.28 -24.35
CA LEU A 230 -0.22 -25.43 -25.25
C LEU A 230 -1.51 -25.55 -26.10
N GLY A 231 -2.50 -24.70 -25.85
CA GLY A 231 -3.83 -24.81 -26.40
C GLY A 231 -4.70 -25.85 -25.69
N ASN A 232 -5.98 -25.91 -26.08
CA ASN A 232 -6.96 -26.84 -25.52
C ASN A 232 -7.00 -26.79 -23.98
N ASN A 233 -6.91 -25.58 -23.43
CA ASN A 233 -6.94 -25.30 -21.99
C ASN A 233 -5.75 -25.90 -21.20
N ARG A 234 -4.65 -26.26 -21.87
CA ARG A 234 -3.46 -26.81 -21.22
C ARG A 234 -2.36 -25.79 -21.16
N LEU A 235 -1.80 -25.60 -19.96
CA LEU A 235 -0.70 -24.68 -19.72
C LEU A 235 0.50 -25.46 -19.22
N ARG A 236 1.66 -25.25 -19.82
CA ARG A 236 2.94 -25.77 -19.31
C ARG A 236 3.59 -24.71 -18.43
N LEU A 237 3.98 -25.11 -17.24
CA LEU A 237 4.66 -24.26 -16.28
C LEU A 237 6.02 -24.82 -15.91
N THR A 238 6.93 -23.93 -15.55
CA THR A 238 8.18 -24.25 -14.87
C THR A 238 8.39 -23.19 -13.81
N LEU A 239 8.43 -23.56 -12.54
CA LEU A 239 8.62 -22.61 -11.44
C LEU A 239 10.11 -22.49 -11.12
N GLU A 240 10.53 -21.26 -10.84
CA GLU A 240 11.92 -20.91 -10.52
C GLU A 240 11.93 -20.09 -9.24
N LEU A 241 12.85 -20.41 -8.33
CA LEU A 241 13.12 -19.63 -7.13
C LEU A 241 14.50 -18.99 -7.28
N LEU A 242 14.52 -17.66 -7.34
CA LEU A 242 15.74 -16.87 -7.44
C LEU A 242 16.14 -16.37 -6.05
N ASP A 243 17.44 -16.40 -5.74
CA ASP A 243 17.98 -15.66 -4.58
C ASP A 243 18.17 -14.17 -4.90
N ALA A 244 18.49 -13.37 -3.89
CA ALA A 244 18.83 -11.95 -4.04
C ALA A 244 20.06 -11.69 -4.94
N GLY A 245 20.84 -12.72 -5.28
CA GLY A 245 21.93 -12.64 -6.26
C GLY A 245 21.49 -12.94 -7.70
N ALA A 246 20.20 -13.16 -7.94
CA ALA A 246 19.60 -13.65 -9.17
C ALA A 246 20.07 -15.05 -9.60
N ARG A 247 20.50 -15.88 -8.65
CA ARG A 247 20.83 -17.27 -8.95
C ARG A 247 19.59 -18.12 -8.74
N THR A 248 19.34 -19.03 -9.68
CA THR A 248 18.30 -20.04 -9.52
C THR A 248 18.70 -21.01 -8.42
N VAL A 249 18.06 -20.90 -7.26
CA VAL A 249 18.25 -21.80 -6.11
C VAL A 249 17.46 -23.09 -6.33
N HIS A 250 16.30 -22.97 -6.97
CA HIS A 250 15.46 -24.10 -7.32
C HIS A 250 14.80 -23.87 -8.68
N LYS A 251 14.66 -24.95 -9.45
CA LYS A 251 13.89 -25.00 -10.68
C LYS A 251 13.10 -26.29 -10.71
N SER A 252 11.79 -26.19 -10.88
CA SER A 252 10.94 -27.37 -11.00
C SER A 252 11.15 -28.05 -12.35
N ASP A 253 10.84 -29.34 -12.43
CA ASP A 253 10.56 -29.95 -13.74
C ASP A 253 9.34 -29.26 -14.38
N PRO A 254 9.26 -29.21 -15.72
CA PRO A 254 8.07 -28.71 -16.40
C PRO A 254 6.85 -29.58 -16.08
N PHE A 255 5.74 -28.95 -15.68
CA PHE A 255 4.48 -29.62 -15.41
C PHE A 255 3.35 -28.98 -16.22
N VAL A 256 2.24 -29.71 -16.40
CA VAL A 256 1.11 -29.24 -17.21
C VAL A 256 -0.15 -29.21 -16.36
N ILE A 257 -0.79 -28.05 -16.30
CA ILE A 257 -2.08 -27.87 -15.65
C ILE A 257 -3.20 -27.77 -16.70
N ASP A 258 -4.42 -28.06 -16.28
CA ASP A 258 -5.65 -27.85 -17.05
C ASP A 258 -6.38 -26.62 -16.49
N SER A 259 -6.53 -25.57 -17.30
CA SER A 259 -7.23 -24.34 -16.87
C SER A 259 -8.74 -24.55 -16.71
N MET A 260 -9.30 -25.66 -17.24
CA MET A 260 -10.68 -26.07 -16.99
C MET A 260 -10.88 -26.79 -15.66
N ASP A 261 -9.79 -27.15 -14.96
CA ASP A 261 -9.85 -27.65 -13.58
C ASP A 261 -8.96 -26.79 -12.66
N PRO A 262 -9.44 -25.58 -12.30
CA PRO A 262 -8.67 -24.67 -11.47
C PRO A 262 -8.25 -25.30 -10.13
N ALA A 263 -9.10 -26.11 -9.50
CA ALA A 263 -8.79 -26.72 -8.21
C ALA A 263 -7.56 -27.65 -8.30
N SER A 264 -7.50 -28.51 -9.33
CA SER A 264 -6.33 -29.35 -9.60
C SER A 264 -5.12 -28.51 -10.00
N ALA A 265 -5.31 -27.47 -10.82
CA ALA A 265 -4.25 -26.57 -11.23
C ALA A 265 -3.58 -25.87 -10.03
N SER A 266 -4.37 -25.28 -9.12
CA SER A 266 -3.88 -24.64 -7.90
C SER A 266 -3.06 -25.60 -7.06
N LYS A 267 -3.57 -26.82 -6.86
CA LYS A 267 -2.86 -27.84 -6.08
C LYS A 267 -1.50 -28.16 -6.70
N GLN A 268 -1.43 -28.36 -8.01
CA GLN A 268 -0.16 -28.64 -8.69
C GLN A 268 0.82 -27.47 -8.56
N VAL A 269 0.36 -26.23 -8.80
CA VAL A 269 1.20 -25.03 -8.65
C VAL A 269 1.70 -24.91 -7.20
N LEU A 270 0.83 -25.12 -6.21
CA LEU A 270 1.19 -25.07 -4.79
C LEU A 270 2.17 -26.17 -4.41
N ASP A 271 1.99 -27.40 -4.90
CA ASP A 271 2.89 -28.52 -4.60
C ASP A 271 4.29 -28.28 -5.16
N HIS A 272 4.38 -27.75 -6.39
CA HIS A 272 5.67 -27.38 -6.98
C HIS A 272 6.31 -26.16 -6.28
N ALA A 273 5.54 -25.13 -5.93
CA ALA A 273 6.03 -23.98 -5.19
C ALA A 273 6.49 -24.36 -3.76
N ALA A 274 5.72 -25.21 -3.06
CA ALA A 274 6.06 -25.69 -1.73
C ALA A 274 7.37 -26.50 -1.74
N LYS A 275 7.56 -27.37 -2.74
CA LYS A 275 8.84 -28.09 -2.94
C LYS A 275 10.00 -27.13 -3.18
N ALA A 276 9.80 -26.10 -4.01
CA ALA A 276 10.82 -25.10 -4.28
C ALA A 276 11.24 -24.33 -3.01
N LEU A 277 10.28 -24.06 -2.14
CA LEU A 277 10.47 -23.34 -0.87
C LEU A 277 10.90 -24.25 0.30
N GLY A 278 11.05 -25.56 0.08
CA GLY A 278 11.37 -26.52 1.14
C GLY A 278 10.28 -26.64 2.22
N LEU A 279 9.02 -26.38 1.86
CA LEU A 279 7.89 -26.44 2.77
C LEU A 279 7.41 -27.89 2.93
N LEU A 280 7.18 -28.31 4.17
CA LEU A 280 6.61 -29.62 4.47
C LEU A 280 5.18 -29.71 3.92
N GLU A 281 4.80 -30.92 3.48
CA GLU A 281 3.43 -31.21 3.11
C GLU A 281 2.51 -31.04 4.33
N ASP A 282 1.46 -30.24 4.16
CA ASP A 282 0.41 -30.13 5.17
C ASP A 282 -0.80 -30.97 4.73
N PRO A 283 -1.02 -32.15 5.34
CA PRO A 283 -2.12 -33.05 4.99
C PRO A 283 -3.51 -32.48 5.32
N LEU A 284 -3.60 -31.35 6.03
CA LEU A 284 -4.87 -30.73 6.45
C LEU A 284 -5.26 -29.48 5.64
N SER A 285 -4.44 -29.02 4.70
CA SER A 285 -4.60 -27.68 4.08
C SER A 285 -5.57 -27.56 2.89
N THR A 286 -6.33 -28.61 2.53
CA THR A 286 -7.42 -28.51 1.54
C THR A 286 -8.71 -27.97 2.16
N GLU A 287 -8.68 -26.76 2.75
CA GLU A 287 -9.93 -26.05 3.00
C GLU A 287 -10.48 -25.56 1.66
N ARG A 288 -11.51 -26.25 1.16
CA ARG A 288 -12.24 -25.92 -0.08
C ARG A 288 -12.69 -24.45 -0.15
N ALA A 289 -12.82 -23.77 0.99
CA ALA A 289 -13.27 -22.39 1.11
C ALA A 289 -12.30 -21.36 0.48
N ASP A 290 -11.05 -21.70 0.19
CA ASP A 290 -10.09 -20.77 -0.40
C ASP A 290 -9.92 -20.92 -1.92
N LEU A 291 -10.51 -21.94 -2.52
CA LEU A 291 -10.22 -22.30 -3.91
C LEU A 291 -11.15 -21.59 -4.89
N ILE A 292 -10.58 -21.16 -6.01
CA ILE A 292 -11.33 -20.91 -7.24
C ILE A 292 -11.55 -22.29 -7.88
N THR A 293 -12.80 -22.63 -8.15
CA THR A 293 -13.19 -23.92 -8.75
C THR A 293 -13.82 -23.76 -10.12
N ASN A 294 -14.39 -22.58 -10.40
CA ASN A 294 -14.99 -22.25 -11.68
C ASN A 294 -13.93 -21.67 -12.66
N PRO A 295 -13.72 -22.27 -13.84
CA PRO A 295 -12.76 -21.77 -14.85
C PRO A 295 -13.03 -20.33 -15.28
N ALA A 296 -14.29 -19.95 -15.47
CA ALA A 296 -14.65 -18.58 -15.83
C ALA A 296 -14.33 -17.59 -14.71
N SER A 297 -14.49 -18.01 -13.46
CA SER A 297 -14.08 -17.20 -12.29
C SER A 297 -12.57 -17.01 -12.26
N MET A 298 -11.77 -18.03 -12.60
CA MET A 298 -10.31 -17.91 -12.68
C MET A 298 -9.87 -16.92 -13.77
N ALA A 299 -10.50 -16.97 -14.95
CA ALA A 299 -10.19 -16.05 -16.05
C ALA A 299 -10.56 -14.59 -15.71
N LEU A 300 -11.72 -14.37 -15.07
CA LEU A 300 -12.12 -13.04 -14.59
C LEU A 300 -11.20 -12.56 -13.47
N TYR A 301 -10.80 -13.44 -12.56
CA TYR A 301 -9.84 -13.14 -11.51
C TYR A 301 -8.49 -12.68 -12.08
N SER A 302 -7.94 -13.42 -13.05
CA SER A 302 -6.65 -13.08 -13.65
C SER A 302 -6.69 -11.74 -14.37
N ALA A 303 -7.74 -11.50 -15.15
CA ALA A 303 -7.96 -10.23 -15.84
C ALA A 303 -8.14 -9.07 -14.85
N GLY A 304 -8.96 -9.27 -13.81
CA GLY A 304 -9.20 -8.28 -12.77
C GLY A 304 -7.94 -7.93 -11.97
N LEU A 305 -7.10 -8.92 -11.65
CA LEU A 305 -5.82 -8.68 -11.01
C LEU A 305 -4.87 -7.87 -11.90
N ALA A 306 -4.74 -8.21 -13.19
CA ALA A 306 -3.89 -7.45 -14.10
C ALA A 306 -4.36 -6.00 -14.26
N GLN A 307 -5.66 -5.79 -14.44
CA GLN A 307 -6.26 -4.45 -14.50
C GLN A 307 -6.01 -3.67 -13.20
N TYR A 308 -6.19 -4.34 -12.06
CA TYR A 308 -5.95 -3.74 -10.76
C TYR A 308 -4.52 -3.24 -10.63
N LEU A 309 -3.53 -4.08 -10.98
CA LEU A 309 -2.11 -3.75 -10.92
C LEU A 309 -1.75 -2.60 -11.87
N ASN A 310 -2.34 -2.56 -13.08
CA ASN A 310 -2.21 -1.47 -14.05
C ASN A 310 -2.99 -0.19 -13.66
N GLY A 311 -3.60 -0.13 -12.48
CA GLY A 311 -4.37 1.02 -11.99
C GLY A 311 -5.74 1.23 -12.65
N GLN A 312 -6.23 0.26 -13.43
CA GLN A 312 -7.57 0.23 -14.00
C GLN A 312 -8.59 -0.27 -12.97
N VAL A 313 -8.69 0.43 -11.84
CA VAL A 313 -9.40 -0.05 -10.62
C VAL A 313 -10.89 -0.30 -10.86
N ALA A 314 -11.56 0.48 -11.74
CA ALA A 314 -12.97 0.28 -12.04
C ALA A 314 -13.25 -1.01 -12.83
N ASP A 315 -12.44 -1.29 -13.86
CA ASP A 315 -12.56 -2.53 -14.64
C ASP A 315 -12.19 -3.75 -13.77
N ALA A 316 -11.16 -3.58 -12.93
CA ALA A 316 -10.74 -4.58 -11.97
C ALA A 316 -11.84 -4.95 -10.97
N GLU A 317 -12.54 -3.95 -10.40
CA GLU A 317 -13.64 -4.20 -9.46
C GLU A 317 -14.76 -5.00 -10.13
N SER A 318 -15.17 -4.62 -11.35
CA SER A 318 -16.19 -5.36 -12.11
C SER A 318 -15.79 -6.83 -12.29
N ASN A 319 -14.59 -7.09 -12.81
CA ASN A 319 -14.10 -8.46 -13.05
C ASN A 319 -13.96 -9.27 -11.76
N LEU A 320 -13.44 -8.68 -10.69
CA LEU A 320 -13.32 -9.36 -9.39
C LEU A 320 -14.69 -9.62 -8.75
N SER A 321 -15.65 -8.72 -8.93
CA SER A 321 -17.04 -8.89 -8.47
C SER A 321 -17.71 -10.06 -9.19
N ASP A 322 -17.60 -10.11 -10.52
CA ASP A 322 -18.15 -11.19 -11.33
C ASP A 322 -17.46 -12.53 -11.04
N ALA A 323 -16.15 -12.53 -10.84
CA ALA A 323 -15.41 -13.72 -10.41
C ALA A 323 -15.95 -14.28 -9.09
N ARG A 324 -16.23 -13.41 -8.11
CA ARG A 324 -16.82 -13.79 -6.81
C ARG A 324 -18.24 -14.34 -6.97
N VAL A 325 -19.07 -13.72 -7.82
CA VAL A 325 -20.44 -14.19 -8.09
C VAL A 325 -20.43 -15.58 -8.72
N LEU A 326 -19.48 -15.85 -9.64
CA LEU A 326 -19.35 -17.15 -10.31
C LEU A 326 -18.72 -18.24 -9.43
N ASN A 327 -18.08 -17.88 -8.32
CA ASN A 327 -17.44 -18.82 -7.40
C ASN A 327 -17.73 -18.43 -5.94
N PRO A 328 -19.01 -18.53 -5.52
CA PRO A 328 -19.45 -18.06 -4.21
C PRO A 328 -18.78 -18.84 -3.07
N GLY A 329 -18.45 -18.13 -1.99
CA GLY A 329 -17.83 -18.72 -0.79
C GLY A 329 -16.31 -18.90 -0.88
N SER A 330 -15.66 -18.36 -1.92
CA SER A 330 -14.20 -18.28 -1.97
C SER A 330 -13.68 -17.11 -1.14
N ALA A 331 -13.12 -17.41 0.03
CA ALA A 331 -12.51 -16.41 0.90
C ALA A 331 -11.31 -15.71 0.23
N PHE A 332 -10.62 -16.40 -0.69
CA PHE A 332 -9.57 -15.83 -1.51
C PHE A 332 -10.10 -14.68 -2.39
N LEU A 333 -11.15 -14.94 -3.16
CA LEU A 333 -11.77 -13.92 -4.02
C LEU A 333 -12.38 -12.78 -3.21
N ASP A 334 -13.01 -13.09 -2.07
CA ASP A 334 -13.55 -12.08 -1.16
C ASP A 334 -12.46 -11.12 -0.66
N SER A 335 -11.30 -11.66 -0.27
CA SER A 335 -10.16 -10.84 0.15
C SER A 335 -9.63 -9.98 -0.98
N ARG A 336 -9.52 -10.50 -2.20
CA ARG A 336 -8.99 -9.76 -3.37
C ARG A 336 -9.95 -8.67 -3.84
N TYR A 337 -11.25 -8.96 -3.88
CA TYR A 337 -12.28 -7.97 -4.15
C TYR A 337 -12.25 -6.84 -3.12
N SER A 338 -12.13 -7.17 -1.82
CA SER A 338 -12.09 -6.15 -0.76
C SER A 338 -10.95 -5.16 -0.94
N TRP A 339 -9.83 -5.55 -1.53
CA TRP A 339 -8.71 -4.64 -1.83
C TRP A 339 -9.05 -3.68 -2.96
N ALA A 340 -9.52 -4.21 -4.10
CA ALA A 340 -9.91 -3.39 -5.25
C ALA A 340 -11.04 -2.42 -4.91
N ASP A 341 -12.04 -2.89 -4.15
CA ASP A 341 -13.16 -2.07 -3.67
C ASP A 341 -12.67 -0.99 -2.69
N SER A 342 -11.77 -1.32 -1.75
CA SER A 342 -11.20 -0.33 -0.82
C SER A 342 -10.45 0.79 -1.54
N ASP A 343 -9.73 0.49 -2.62
CA ASP A 343 -9.04 1.50 -3.41
C ASP A 343 -10.01 2.37 -4.22
N LEU A 344 -11.00 1.75 -4.87
CA LEU A 344 -12.04 2.45 -5.61
C LEU A 344 -12.81 3.40 -4.68
N LEU A 345 -13.19 2.90 -3.51
CA LEU A 345 -13.85 3.68 -2.47
C LEU A 345 -12.92 4.74 -1.91
N GLY A 346 -11.65 4.46 -1.61
CA GLY A 346 -10.70 5.45 -1.10
C GLY A 346 -10.46 6.62 -2.04
N GLY A 347 -10.50 6.39 -3.36
CA GLY A 347 -10.52 7.44 -4.38
C GLY A 347 -11.80 8.28 -4.34
N LYS A 348 -12.98 7.63 -4.35
CA LYS A 348 -14.30 8.29 -4.34
C LYS A 348 -14.60 9.01 -3.02
N GLU A 349 -14.22 8.41 -1.91
CA GLU A 349 -14.50 8.86 -0.55
C GLU A 349 -13.61 10.02 -0.14
N GLY A 350 -12.49 10.30 -0.83
CA GLY A 350 -11.73 11.53 -0.60
C GLY A 350 -12.61 12.79 -0.70
N GLU A 351 -13.50 12.85 -1.70
CA GLU A 351 -14.46 13.96 -1.82
C GLU A 351 -15.56 13.89 -0.76
N GLN A 352 -16.07 12.70 -0.45
CA GLN A 352 -17.15 12.55 0.51
C GLN A 352 -16.68 12.85 1.95
N LEU A 353 -15.45 12.45 2.29
CA LEU A 353 -14.77 12.74 3.55
C LEU A 353 -14.58 14.25 3.70
N LEU A 354 -14.21 14.94 2.62
CA LEU A 354 -14.16 16.39 2.59
C LEU A 354 -15.53 17.03 2.83
N GLN A 355 -16.59 16.52 2.20
CA GLN A 355 -17.95 17.02 2.39
C GLN A 355 -18.46 16.78 3.82
N ASP A 356 -18.25 15.58 4.37
CA ASP A 356 -18.67 15.23 5.72
C ASP A 356 -17.88 15.99 6.77
N TYR A 357 -16.60 16.22 6.53
CA TYR A 357 -15.76 17.09 7.35
C TYR A 357 -16.30 18.52 7.42
N HIS A 358 -16.64 19.09 6.25
CA HIS A 358 -17.25 20.41 6.16
C HIS A 358 -18.61 20.47 6.87
N ARG A 359 -19.43 19.43 6.76
CA ARG A 359 -20.69 19.31 7.50
C ARG A 359 -20.48 19.23 9.01
N LEU A 360 -19.53 18.42 9.48
CA LEU A 360 -19.21 18.28 10.90
C LEU A 360 -18.77 19.58 11.56
N LEU A 361 -18.20 20.49 10.78
CA LEU A 361 -17.58 21.72 11.26
C LEU A 361 -18.32 22.99 10.85
N ASN A 362 -19.48 22.86 10.20
CA ASN A 362 -20.27 23.97 9.67
C ASN A 362 -19.45 24.92 8.78
N LEU A 363 -18.54 24.35 7.97
CA LEU A 363 -17.65 25.12 7.11
C LEU A 363 -18.27 25.32 5.71
N PRO A 364 -17.94 26.42 5.03
CA PRO A 364 -18.38 26.64 3.66
C PRO A 364 -17.71 25.62 2.73
N TYR A 365 -18.52 25.07 1.83
CA TYR A 365 -18.13 24.11 0.82
C TYR A 365 -16.71 24.31 0.23
N PRO A 366 -15.90 23.24 0.11
CA PRO A 366 -14.51 23.34 -0.28
C PRO A 366 -14.36 23.81 -1.73
N GLN A 367 -13.24 24.49 -2.01
CA GLN A 367 -12.88 24.93 -3.35
C GLN A 367 -12.90 23.77 -4.35
N ARG A 368 -13.33 24.06 -5.59
CA ARG A 368 -13.38 23.06 -6.67
C ARG A 368 -12.02 22.40 -6.91
N ALA A 369 -10.92 23.15 -6.81
CA ALA A 369 -9.57 22.62 -7.02
C ALA A 369 -9.22 21.49 -6.04
N VAL A 370 -9.51 21.65 -4.75
CA VAL A 370 -9.25 20.62 -3.73
C VAL A 370 -10.12 19.38 -3.94
N ARG A 371 -11.40 19.57 -4.28
CA ARG A 371 -12.27 18.43 -4.64
C ARG A 371 -11.75 17.66 -5.85
N GLU A 372 -11.36 18.38 -6.89
CA GLU A 372 -10.80 17.78 -8.10
C GLU A 372 -9.47 17.07 -7.81
N ARG A 373 -8.61 17.61 -6.94
CA ARG A 373 -7.36 16.93 -6.53
C ARG A 373 -7.63 15.65 -5.76
N LEU A 374 -8.51 15.67 -4.77
CA LEU A 374 -8.90 14.47 -4.02
C LEU A 374 -9.57 13.42 -4.94
N ARG A 375 -10.30 13.87 -5.98
CA ARG A 375 -10.93 13.01 -7.01
C ARG A 375 -9.95 12.46 -8.05
N ARG A 376 -8.90 13.20 -8.40
CA ARG A 376 -7.98 12.85 -9.50
C ARG A 376 -7.07 11.65 -9.22
N GLY A 377 -7.27 10.96 -8.11
CA GLY A 377 -6.59 9.71 -7.73
C GLY A 377 -6.70 8.53 -8.71
N HIS A 378 -7.31 8.71 -9.89
CA HIS A 378 -7.48 7.68 -10.93
C HIS A 378 -6.73 7.94 -12.24
N LYS A 379 -5.88 8.98 -12.34
CA LYS A 379 -5.05 9.19 -13.54
C LYS A 379 -3.58 8.99 -13.22
N LEU A 380 -3.12 7.76 -13.48
CA LEU A 380 -1.71 7.46 -13.73
C LEU A 380 -1.16 8.45 -14.76
N GLY A 381 -0.07 9.11 -14.40
CA GLY A 381 0.72 9.95 -15.30
C GLY A 381 0.23 11.39 -15.44
N SER A 382 0.59 12.25 -14.49
CA SER A 382 1.21 13.57 -14.77
C SER A 382 1.41 14.33 -13.45
N PRO A 383 2.57 14.94 -13.21
CA PRO A 383 2.73 15.90 -12.11
C PRO A 383 1.82 17.09 -12.42
N ALA A 384 0.75 17.27 -11.63
CA ALA A 384 -0.05 18.48 -11.71
C ALA A 384 0.76 19.63 -11.11
N VAL A 385 1.59 20.25 -11.94
CA VAL A 385 2.09 21.61 -11.73
C VAL A 385 0.86 22.49 -11.52
N SER A 386 0.58 22.84 -10.26
CA SER A 386 -0.39 23.89 -9.96
C SER A 386 0.20 24.80 -8.89
N GLY A 387 1.05 25.69 -9.38
CA GLY A 387 1.44 26.90 -8.69
C GLY A 387 0.20 27.74 -8.37
N ALA A 388 -0.09 27.83 -7.08
CA ALA A 388 -0.78 28.94 -6.46
C ALA A 388 -0.26 29.01 -5.02
N ALA A 389 1.05 29.24 -4.89
CA ALA A 389 1.65 29.61 -3.62
C ALA A 389 1.08 30.99 -3.24
N GLY A 390 0.32 31.05 -2.15
CA GLY A 390 0.13 32.31 -1.45
C GLY A 390 1.52 32.85 -1.07
N ASN A 391 1.71 34.16 -1.16
CA ASN A 391 3.00 34.87 -1.01
C ASN A 391 3.60 34.85 0.42
N GLU A 392 3.49 33.75 1.16
CA GLU A 392 4.22 33.52 2.42
C GLU A 392 5.03 32.22 2.31
N THR A 393 6.24 32.30 1.74
CA THR A 393 7.28 31.25 1.74
C THR A 393 8.08 31.22 3.05
N ASN A 394 7.45 31.40 4.20
CA ASN A 394 8.12 31.32 5.50
C ASN A 394 7.57 30.15 6.30
N ASP A 395 8.30 29.03 6.27
CA ASP A 395 8.21 27.86 7.17
C ASP A 395 6.85 27.71 7.92
N PRO A 396 5.93 26.87 7.43
CA PRO A 396 4.59 26.71 8.00
C PRO A 396 4.61 26.15 9.43
N TYR A 397 5.75 25.61 9.89
CA TYR A 397 5.90 25.05 11.23
C TYR A 397 6.30 26.11 12.27
N LYS A 398 6.58 27.35 11.86
CA LYS A 398 6.90 28.43 12.79
C LYS A 398 5.70 28.79 13.68
N PRO A 399 5.88 29.03 15.01
CA PRO A 399 4.80 29.44 15.90
C PRO A 399 3.98 30.59 15.32
N PRO A 400 2.63 30.57 15.41
CA PRO A 400 1.81 31.66 14.93
C PRO A 400 2.25 32.96 15.60
N ARG A 401 2.53 33.98 14.78
CA ARG A 401 2.82 35.31 15.31
C ARG A 401 1.53 35.82 15.96
N PRO A 402 1.58 36.44 17.14
CA PRO A 402 0.42 37.16 17.65
C PRO A 402 0.04 38.21 16.61
N ASP A 403 -1.18 38.14 16.09
CA ASP A 403 -1.71 39.18 15.20
C ASP A 403 -1.68 40.49 15.97
N MET A 404 -0.72 41.36 15.62
CA MET A 404 -0.70 42.72 16.15
C MET A 404 -1.95 43.40 15.62
N LYS A 405 -2.96 43.54 16.49
CA LYS A 405 -4.13 44.37 16.21
C LYS A 405 -3.61 45.75 15.81
N ALA A 406 -3.89 46.17 14.58
CA ALA A 406 -3.75 47.56 14.19
C ALA A 406 -4.60 48.39 15.16
N GLN A 407 -3.93 49.26 15.90
CA GLN A 407 -4.58 50.32 16.69
C GLN A 407 -5.11 51.40 15.76
#